data_AF-A0A963E3Q1-F1
#
_entry.id   AF-A0A963E3Q1-F1
#
_cell.length_a   1.000
_cell.length_b   1.000
_cell.length_c   1.000
_cell.angle_alpha   90.00
_cell.angle_beta   90.00
_cell.angle_gamma   90.00
#
_symmetry.space_group_name_H-M   'P 1'
#
loop_
_entity.id
_entity.type
_entity.pdbx_description
1 polymer ?
#
loop_
_entity_poly.entity_id
_entity_poly.type
_entity_poly.pdbx_seq_one_letter_code
_entity_poly.pdbx_strand_id
1 'polypeptide(L)'
;MTRTLLRNRLTNLGITCIVAALCVANAQAATASDGAQKSLVRLAADRIDAVFREVAASTRALGEEYRALAVQEQAPVTEQDKTAWIARSVTEGSTTAFRTWPEGAAAPAFQAAVPGFYSYRGKTVSNETVSHLRDFERLLPVFRAAYKSFDFSWVYLTTADDMMLIYPYVPIEQAVNNAPPRQQVYYTAADFARRAVGWTAPYLDLVGAGMMITASCPIYAGDRLLGVASRDITLKELSRSVLARLDWSDSASAFIVDRRGLAIDASDPELAAEIERVNSEEKAAALFYRSPAGLAKASEPGALASRFAWINEVTEGVLARAAQTGGVSEGMAMEINGHKVLAARIESTGWYVVLVERPASNRQSP
;
A
#
# COMPACT_ATOMS: atom_id res chain seq x y z
N MET A 1 66.08 34.77 27.04
CA MET A 1 65.52 33.48 26.58
C MET A 1 64.09 33.18 27.07
N THR A 2 63.58 33.83 28.12
CA THR A 2 62.28 33.50 28.76
C THR A 2 61.03 34.09 28.11
N ARG A 3 61.12 35.21 27.36
CA ARG A 3 59.96 35.81 26.67
C ARG A 3 59.51 35.05 25.42
N THR A 4 60.41 34.34 24.74
CA THR A 4 60.11 33.60 23.50
C THR A 4 59.35 32.29 23.77
N LEU A 5 59.64 31.63 24.90
CA LEU A 5 58.97 30.39 25.33
C LEU A 5 57.52 30.62 25.79
N LEU A 6 57.23 31.75 26.44
CA LEU A 6 55.88 32.09 26.89
C LEU A 6 54.96 32.46 25.70
N ARG A 7 55.52 33.17 24.70
CA ARG A 7 54.79 33.55 23.48
C ARG A 7 54.42 32.34 22.63
N ASN A 8 55.30 31.34 22.52
CA ASN A 8 55.03 30.08 21.82
C ASN A 8 54.01 29.17 22.54
N ARG A 9 53.95 29.20 23.88
CA ARG A 9 52.93 28.44 24.63
C ARG A 9 51.53 29.05 24.52
N LEU A 10 51.42 30.38 24.50
CA LEU A 10 50.15 31.09 24.32
C LEU A 10 49.61 30.97 22.90
N THR A 11 50.45 31.01 21.86
CA THR A 11 50.03 30.73 20.48
C THR A 11 49.60 29.29 20.28
N ASN A 12 50.33 28.31 20.84
CA ASN A 12 49.92 26.90 20.74
C ASN A 12 48.59 26.64 21.46
N LEU A 13 48.37 27.21 22.65
CA LEU A 13 47.10 27.06 23.38
C LEU A 13 45.92 27.73 22.63
N GLY A 14 46.15 28.92 22.04
CA GLY A 14 45.16 29.61 21.23
C GLY A 14 44.78 28.85 19.94
N ILE A 15 45.76 28.26 19.26
CA ILE A 15 45.52 27.42 18.08
C ILE A 15 44.77 26.13 18.46
N THR A 16 45.13 25.47 19.56
CA THR A 16 44.40 24.28 20.04
C THR A 16 42.96 24.59 20.42
N CYS A 17 42.68 25.73 21.07
CA CYS A 17 41.31 26.14 21.39
C CYS A 17 40.48 26.49 20.15
N ILE A 18 41.08 27.13 19.13
CA ILE A 18 40.39 27.45 17.87
C ILE A 18 40.09 26.18 17.08
N VAL A 19 41.02 25.23 16.99
CA VAL A 19 40.81 23.93 16.33
C VAL A 19 39.72 23.13 17.06
N ALA A 20 39.73 23.09 18.40
CA ALA A 20 38.68 22.44 19.16
C ALA A 20 37.30 23.09 18.97
N ALA A 21 37.22 24.43 18.96
CA ALA A 21 35.97 25.15 18.71
C ALA A 21 35.43 24.93 17.28
N LEU A 22 36.32 24.89 16.27
CA LEU A 22 35.95 24.56 14.88
C LEU A 22 35.47 23.10 14.75
N CYS A 23 36.12 22.15 15.42
CA CYS A 23 35.69 20.76 15.44
C CYS A 23 34.31 20.61 16.11
N VAL A 24 34.06 21.31 17.22
CA VAL A 24 32.76 21.28 17.91
C VAL A 24 31.67 21.96 17.07
N ALA A 25 31.96 23.10 16.45
CA ALA A 25 31.01 23.77 15.55
C ALA A 25 30.69 22.92 14.31
N ASN A 26 31.69 22.25 13.72
CA ASN A 26 31.47 21.33 12.60
C ASN A 26 30.69 20.08 13.02
N ALA A 27 30.95 19.52 14.20
CA ALA A 27 30.18 18.41 14.74
C ALA A 27 28.72 18.81 14.99
N GLN A 28 28.49 19.98 15.58
CA GLN A 28 27.13 20.51 15.80
C GLN A 28 26.39 20.76 14.48
N ALA A 29 27.05 21.37 13.49
CA ALA A 29 26.49 21.59 12.16
C ALA A 29 26.18 20.26 11.43
N ALA A 30 27.06 19.27 11.54
CA ALA A 30 26.83 17.94 10.98
C ALA A 30 25.64 17.24 11.66
N THR A 31 25.53 17.30 12.98
CA THR A 31 24.38 16.74 13.72
C THR A 31 23.06 17.45 13.41
N ALA A 32 23.08 18.77 13.23
CA ALA A 32 21.90 19.54 12.85
C ALA A 32 21.46 19.21 11.40
N SER A 33 22.43 19.04 10.49
CA SER A 33 22.18 18.59 9.12
C SER A 33 21.58 17.18 9.07
N ASP A 34 22.11 16.26 9.88
CA ASP A 34 21.59 14.90 10.02
C ASP A 34 20.15 14.86 10.58
N GLY A 35 19.86 15.69 11.59
CA GLY A 35 18.51 15.84 12.14
C GLY A 35 17.49 16.39 11.13
N ALA A 36 17.87 17.39 10.33
CA ALA A 36 17.02 17.93 9.28
C ALA A 36 16.73 16.90 8.18
N GLN A 37 17.75 16.13 7.79
CA GLN A 37 17.65 15.08 6.77
C GLN A 37 16.73 13.94 7.22
N LYS A 38 16.90 13.45 8.45
CA LYS A 38 15.99 12.45 9.03
C LYS A 38 14.54 12.96 9.08
N SER A 39 14.35 14.23 9.41
CA SER A 39 13.02 14.85 9.41
C SER A 39 12.38 14.89 8.03
N LEU A 40 13.16 15.10 6.96
CA LEU A 40 12.67 15.11 5.58
C LEU A 40 12.13 13.74 5.16
N VAL A 41 12.94 12.68 5.32
CA VAL A 41 12.49 11.32 4.94
C VAL A 41 11.31 10.86 5.79
N ARG A 42 11.28 11.23 7.07
CA ARG A 42 10.15 10.97 7.96
C ARG A 42 8.88 11.67 7.48
N LEU A 43 8.96 12.95 7.09
CA LEU A 43 7.81 13.68 6.55
C LEU A 43 7.21 13.00 5.31
N ALA A 44 8.06 12.44 4.43
CA ALA A 44 7.58 11.68 3.28
C ALA A 44 6.89 10.37 3.69
N ALA A 45 7.47 9.62 4.63
CA ALA A 45 6.86 8.40 5.15
C ALA A 45 5.52 8.71 5.85
N ASP A 46 5.47 9.74 6.70
CA ASP A 46 4.27 10.19 7.41
C ASP A 46 3.14 10.60 6.45
N ARG A 47 3.49 11.18 5.30
CA ARG A 47 2.50 11.57 4.29
C ARG A 47 1.89 10.38 3.58
N ILE A 48 2.68 9.36 3.26
CA ILE A 48 2.16 8.10 2.71
C ILE A 48 1.34 7.38 3.79
N ASP A 49 1.84 7.34 5.02
CA ASP A 49 1.13 6.74 6.16
C ASP A 49 -0.21 7.42 6.42
N ALA A 50 -0.30 8.76 6.28
CA ALA A 50 -1.57 9.48 6.41
C ALA A 50 -2.62 9.01 5.41
N VAL A 51 -2.23 8.77 4.16
CA VAL A 51 -3.14 8.20 3.14
C VAL A 51 -3.55 6.79 3.52
N PHE A 52 -2.62 5.94 3.97
CA PHE A 52 -2.96 4.59 4.42
C PHE A 52 -3.90 4.59 5.63
N ARG A 53 -3.70 5.49 6.59
CA ARG A 53 -4.63 5.65 7.73
C ARG A 53 -6.01 6.12 7.29
N GLU A 54 -6.09 7.03 6.32
CA GLU A 54 -7.35 7.49 5.76
C GLU A 54 -8.10 6.35 5.05
N VAL A 55 -7.40 5.57 4.22
CA VAL A 55 -7.98 4.38 3.56
C VAL A 55 -8.45 3.37 4.61
N ALA A 56 -7.63 3.05 5.62
CA ALA A 56 -8.00 2.13 6.68
C ALA A 56 -9.22 2.61 7.48
N ALA A 57 -9.29 3.90 7.81
CA ALA A 57 -10.44 4.49 8.49
C ALA A 57 -11.71 4.41 7.62
N SER A 58 -11.59 4.71 6.32
CA SER A 58 -12.69 4.60 5.37
C SER A 58 -13.16 3.14 5.20
N THR A 59 -12.25 2.17 5.10
CA THR A 59 -12.58 0.74 5.05
C THR A 59 -13.34 0.30 6.30
N ARG A 60 -12.90 0.74 7.48
CA ARG A 60 -13.61 0.45 8.74
C ARG A 60 -15.01 1.06 8.75
N ALA A 61 -15.16 2.32 8.34
CA ALA A 61 -16.45 3.00 8.30
C ALA A 61 -17.47 2.29 7.37
N LEU A 62 -17.02 1.79 6.22
CA LEU A 62 -17.85 0.96 5.33
C LEU A 62 -18.35 -0.31 6.03
N GLY A 63 -17.46 -0.98 6.76
CA GLY A 63 -17.81 -2.17 7.53
C GLY A 63 -18.76 -1.89 8.69
N GLU A 64 -18.59 -0.75 9.38
CA GLU A 64 -19.47 -0.30 10.45
C GLU A 64 -20.87 0.03 9.96
N GLU A 65 -20.99 0.65 8.78
CA GLU A 65 -22.27 0.93 8.13
C GLU A 65 -22.99 -0.38 7.77
N TYR A 66 -22.29 -1.33 7.13
CA TYR A 66 -22.88 -2.64 6.84
C TYR A 66 -23.33 -3.36 8.11
N ARG A 67 -22.50 -3.34 9.17
CA ARG A 67 -22.87 -3.90 10.47
C ARG A 67 -24.15 -3.28 11.01
N ALA A 68 -24.30 -1.94 10.93
CA ALA A 68 -25.48 -1.24 11.41
C ALA A 68 -26.75 -1.66 10.66
N LEU A 69 -26.65 -1.86 9.33
CA LEU A 69 -27.75 -2.36 8.50
C LEU A 69 -28.08 -3.83 8.82
N ALA A 70 -27.07 -4.69 8.92
CA ALA A 70 -27.21 -6.13 9.08
C ALA A 70 -27.75 -6.57 10.46
N VAL A 71 -27.74 -5.68 11.46
CA VAL A 71 -28.35 -5.93 12.79
C VAL A 71 -29.72 -5.29 12.96
N GLN A 72 -30.15 -4.45 12.01
CA GLN A 72 -31.49 -3.88 12.02
C GLN A 72 -32.50 -4.94 11.59
N GLU A 73 -33.67 -4.93 12.24
CA GLU A 73 -34.80 -5.74 11.79
C GLU A 73 -35.27 -5.22 10.43
N GLN A 74 -35.30 -6.11 9.44
CA GLN A 74 -35.76 -5.80 8.10
C GLN A 74 -37.20 -6.28 7.91
N ALA A 75 -37.92 -5.63 6.99
CA ALA A 75 -39.24 -6.11 6.58
C ALA A 75 -39.14 -7.56 6.06
N PRO A 76 -40.09 -8.46 6.40
CA PRO A 76 -40.09 -9.84 5.93
C PRO A 76 -39.92 -9.94 4.43
N VAL A 77 -39.06 -10.87 3.98
CA VAL A 77 -38.88 -11.13 2.55
C VAL A 77 -40.11 -11.87 2.02
N THR A 78 -40.72 -11.30 0.98
CA THR A 78 -41.86 -11.89 0.29
C THR A 78 -41.43 -12.70 -0.94
N GLU A 79 -42.30 -13.56 -1.45
CA GLU A 79 -42.06 -14.25 -2.73
C GLU A 79 -42.00 -13.28 -3.92
N GLN A 80 -42.69 -12.14 -3.83
CA GLN A 80 -42.59 -11.09 -4.84
C GLN A 80 -41.18 -10.47 -4.87
N ASP A 81 -40.56 -10.25 -3.70
CA ASP A 81 -39.18 -9.75 -3.62
C ASP A 81 -38.19 -10.70 -4.31
N LYS A 82 -38.30 -12.01 -4.00
CA LYS A 82 -37.45 -13.03 -4.64
C LYS A 82 -37.65 -13.06 -6.15
N THR A 83 -38.91 -13.07 -6.60
CA THR A 83 -39.26 -13.09 -8.02
C THR A 83 -38.66 -11.88 -8.74
N ALA A 84 -38.71 -10.69 -8.12
CA ALA A 84 -38.13 -9.47 -8.67
C ALA A 84 -36.60 -9.52 -8.76
N TRP A 85 -35.90 -10.18 -7.82
CA TRP A 85 -34.45 -10.37 -7.88
C TRP A 85 -34.05 -11.46 -8.88
N ILE A 86 -34.82 -12.55 -8.99
CA ILE A 86 -34.61 -13.61 -9.97
C ILE A 86 -34.72 -13.05 -11.39
N ALA A 87 -35.75 -12.24 -11.66
CA ALA A 87 -35.98 -11.61 -12.97
C ALA A 87 -34.86 -10.66 -13.41
N ARG A 88 -34.01 -10.20 -12.48
CA ARG A 88 -32.87 -9.33 -12.76
C ARG A 88 -31.52 -10.04 -12.58
N SER A 89 -31.51 -11.37 -12.47
CA SER A 89 -30.28 -12.14 -12.24
C SER A 89 -29.81 -12.90 -13.47
N VAL A 90 -28.50 -13.08 -13.59
CA VAL A 90 -27.84 -13.96 -14.55
C VAL A 90 -26.90 -14.87 -13.78
N THR A 91 -26.90 -16.17 -14.08
CA THR A 91 -26.03 -17.15 -13.40
C THR A 91 -25.09 -17.81 -14.38
N GLU A 92 -23.81 -17.81 -14.04
CA GLU A 92 -22.74 -18.52 -14.73
C GLU A 92 -21.97 -19.38 -13.72
N GLY A 93 -21.97 -20.70 -13.95
CA GLY A 93 -21.39 -21.64 -12.98
C GLY A 93 -22.06 -21.53 -11.61
N SER A 94 -21.26 -21.25 -10.57
CA SER A 94 -21.71 -21.02 -9.20
C SER A 94 -21.95 -19.54 -8.86
N THR A 95 -21.77 -18.63 -9.81
CA THR A 95 -21.89 -17.19 -9.57
C THR A 95 -23.16 -16.65 -10.19
N THR A 96 -23.96 -15.97 -9.38
CA THR A 96 -25.15 -15.24 -9.83
C THR A 96 -24.91 -13.75 -9.68
N ALA A 97 -24.93 -13.02 -10.80
CA ALA A 97 -24.91 -11.56 -10.81
C ALA A 97 -26.33 -11.01 -10.78
N PHE A 98 -26.54 -9.92 -10.04
CA PHE A 98 -27.82 -9.21 -9.99
C PHE A 98 -27.69 -7.85 -10.67
N ARG A 99 -28.52 -7.60 -11.67
CA ARG A 99 -28.56 -6.35 -12.42
C ARG A 99 -28.93 -5.18 -11.51
N THR A 100 -28.14 -4.11 -11.60
CA THR A 100 -28.28 -2.86 -10.82
C THR A 100 -28.58 -1.63 -11.68
N TRP A 101 -28.84 -1.84 -12.97
CA TRP A 101 -29.19 -0.84 -13.98
C TRP A 101 -30.58 -1.10 -14.58
N PRO A 102 -31.18 -0.12 -15.29
CA PRO A 102 -32.52 -0.29 -15.87
C PRO A 102 -32.64 -1.50 -16.79
N GLU A 103 -33.81 -2.13 -16.78
CA GLU A 103 -34.13 -3.20 -17.72
C GLU A 103 -34.11 -2.69 -19.17
N GLY A 104 -33.61 -3.51 -20.09
CA GLY A 104 -33.45 -3.16 -21.50
C GLY A 104 -32.25 -2.26 -21.82
N ALA A 105 -31.57 -1.69 -20.83
CA ALA A 105 -30.31 -1.00 -21.05
C ALA A 105 -29.17 -2.00 -21.31
N ALA A 106 -28.21 -1.60 -22.16
CA ALA A 106 -27.01 -2.39 -22.41
C ALA A 106 -26.23 -2.66 -21.11
N ALA A 107 -25.61 -3.84 -21.03
CA ALA A 107 -24.75 -4.17 -19.90
C ALA A 107 -23.63 -3.12 -19.77
N PRO A 108 -23.38 -2.59 -18.56
CA PRO A 108 -22.31 -1.63 -18.34
C PRO A 108 -20.95 -2.24 -18.68
N ALA A 109 -20.05 -1.42 -19.21
CA ALA A 109 -18.66 -1.82 -19.40
C ALA A 109 -17.98 -2.06 -18.04
N PHE A 110 -16.88 -2.81 -18.06
CA PHE A 110 -15.98 -2.93 -16.92
C PHE A 110 -15.59 -1.54 -16.38
N GLN A 111 -15.56 -1.39 -15.05
CA GLN A 111 -15.33 -0.14 -14.31
C GLN A 111 -16.37 0.97 -14.56
N ALA A 112 -17.52 0.68 -15.17
CA ALA A 112 -18.62 1.63 -15.19
C ALA A 112 -19.02 2.02 -13.75
N ALA A 113 -19.41 3.29 -13.55
CA ALA A 113 -19.72 3.89 -12.25
C ALA A 113 -21.06 3.41 -11.63
N VAL A 114 -21.36 2.12 -11.77
CA VAL A 114 -22.51 1.39 -11.21
C VAL A 114 -21.99 0.23 -10.35
N PRO A 115 -22.75 -0.27 -9.37
CA PRO A 115 -22.29 -1.37 -8.52
C PRO A 115 -22.48 -2.74 -9.18
N GLY A 116 -21.59 -3.68 -8.84
CA GLY A 116 -21.78 -5.10 -9.10
C GLY A 116 -22.25 -5.83 -7.85
N PHE A 117 -23.32 -6.62 -7.96
CA PHE A 117 -23.85 -7.47 -6.90
C PHE A 117 -23.73 -8.95 -7.32
N TYR A 118 -23.11 -9.78 -6.48
CA TYR A 118 -22.89 -11.20 -6.78
C TYR A 118 -23.26 -12.09 -5.59
N SER A 119 -23.70 -13.30 -5.91
CA SER A 119 -23.75 -14.46 -5.01
C SER A 119 -22.87 -15.54 -5.59
N TYR A 120 -21.96 -16.11 -4.79
CA TYR A 120 -21.11 -17.24 -5.19
C TYR A 120 -21.68 -18.59 -4.72
N ARG A 121 -23.00 -18.65 -4.48
CA ARG A 121 -23.74 -19.82 -3.97
C ARG A 121 -24.68 -20.45 -4.99
N GLY A 122 -24.51 -20.12 -6.27
CA GLY A 122 -25.34 -20.57 -7.38
C GLY A 122 -26.69 -19.84 -7.48
N LYS A 123 -27.57 -20.37 -8.33
CA LYS A 123 -28.81 -19.71 -8.80
C LYS A 123 -29.90 -19.46 -7.75
N THR A 124 -29.75 -19.98 -6.53
CA THR A 124 -30.83 -19.92 -5.52
C THR A 124 -30.86 -18.54 -4.86
N VAL A 125 -32.00 -17.84 -4.98
CA VAL A 125 -32.26 -16.57 -4.30
C VAL A 125 -33.06 -16.85 -3.01
N SER A 126 -32.37 -16.88 -1.87
CA SER A 126 -32.97 -17.13 -0.56
C SER A 126 -33.43 -15.83 0.13
N ASN A 127 -34.07 -15.94 1.30
CA ASN A 127 -34.42 -14.77 2.12
C ASN A 127 -33.17 -13.98 2.51
N GLU A 128 -32.09 -14.68 2.84
CA GLU A 128 -30.79 -14.11 3.18
C GLU A 128 -30.19 -13.37 1.99
N THR A 129 -30.24 -13.96 0.78
CA THR A 129 -29.80 -13.29 -0.46
C THR A 129 -30.52 -11.95 -0.66
N VAL A 130 -31.85 -11.94 -0.53
CA VAL A 130 -32.65 -10.71 -0.69
C VAL A 130 -32.29 -9.67 0.38
N SER A 131 -32.07 -10.10 1.62
CA SER A 131 -31.70 -9.20 2.72
C SER A 131 -30.35 -8.52 2.48
N HIS A 132 -29.34 -9.29 2.03
CA HIS A 132 -28.04 -8.73 1.63
C HIS A 132 -28.15 -7.75 0.47
N LEU A 133 -28.96 -8.07 -0.55
CA LEU A 133 -29.14 -7.20 -1.71
C LEU A 133 -29.79 -5.86 -1.32
N ARG A 134 -30.76 -5.87 -0.40
CA ARG A 134 -31.34 -4.65 0.17
C ARG A 134 -30.31 -3.82 0.93
N ASP A 135 -29.46 -4.47 1.72
CA ASP A 135 -28.38 -3.77 2.43
C ASP A 135 -27.33 -3.21 1.46
N PHE A 136 -26.99 -3.94 0.40
CA PHE A 136 -26.08 -3.46 -0.65
C PHE A 136 -26.62 -2.22 -1.35
N GLU A 137 -27.91 -2.18 -1.67
CA GLU A 137 -28.56 -0.98 -2.22
C GLU A 137 -28.44 0.23 -1.27
N ARG A 138 -28.61 0.01 0.04
CA ARG A 138 -28.48 1.06 1.07
C ARG A 138 -27.04 1.54 1.27
N LEU A 139 -26.05 0.68 1.00
CA LEU A 139 -24.62 1.02 1.09
C LEU A 139 -24.11 1.85 -0.09
N LEU A 140 -24.84 1.93 -1.20
CA LEU A 140 -24.34 2.59 -2.43
C LEU A 140 -23.87 4.03 -2.25
N PRO A 141 -24.52 4.91 -1.46
CA PRO A 141 -24.03 6.26 -1.25
C PRO A 141 -22.62 6.31 -0.63
N VAL A 142 -22.36 5.48 0.40
CA VAL A 142 -21.05 5.44 1.06
C VAL A 142 -20.00 4.75 0.20
N PHE A 143 -20.37 3.72 -0.57
CA PHE A 143 -19.46 3.09 -1.55
C PHE A 143 -19.01 4.07 -2.63
N ARG A 144 -19.93 4.86 -3.18
CA ARG A 144 -19.62 5.90 -4.17
C ARG A 144 -18.75 7.01 -3.59
N ALA A 145 -19.03 7.45 -2.36
CA ALA A 145 -18.23 8.46 -1.68
C ALA A 145 -16.81 7.94 -1.39
N ALA A 146 -16.68 6.71 -0.91
CA ALA A 146 -15.40 6.05 -0.72
C ALA A 146 -14.64 5.95 -2.04
N TYR A 147 -15.25 5.43 -3.11
CA TYR A 147 -14.60 5.36 -4.43
C TYR A 147 -14.07 6.71 -4.90
N LYS A 148 -14.85 7.79 -4.75
CA LYS A 148 -14.45 9.15 -5.15
C LYS A 148 -13.33 9.77 -4.29
N SER A 149 -13.01 9.19 -3.13
CA SER A 149 -11.94 9.72 -2.27
C SER A 149 -10.53 9.44 -2.79
N PHE A 150 -10.38 8.42 -3.66
CA PHE A 150 -9.10 8.08 -4.28
C PHE A 150 -9.34 7.75 -5.75
N ASP A 151 -8.66 8.50 -6.63
CA ASP A 151 -8.64 8.20 -8.05
C ASP A 151 -8.10 6.77 -8.23
N PHE A 152 -8.86 5.93 -8.96
CA PHE A 152 -8.54 4.51 -9.19
C PHE A 152 -8.49 3.64 -7.91
N SER A 153 -9.59 3.61 -7.16
CA SER A 153 -9.81 2.66 -6.06
C SER A 153 -10.89 1.63 -6.39
N TRP A 154 -10.83 0.47 -5.76
CA TRP A 154 -11.96 -0.45 -5.68
C TRP A 154 -12.52 -0.41 -4.27
N VAL A 155 -13.84 -0.53 -4.15
CA VAL A 155 -14.52 -0.65 -2.87
C VAL A 155 -15.39 -1.89 -2.92
N TYR A 156 -15.17 -2.81 -2.00
CA TYR A 156 -15.92 -4.06 -1.99
C TYR A 156 -16.22 -4.55 -0.58
N LEU A 157 -17.30 -5.30 -0.48
CA LEU A 157 -17.72 -5.98 0.73
C LEU A 157 -18.08 -7.42 0.39
N THR A 158 -17.44 -8.35 1.07
CA THR A 158 -17.66 -9.79 0.93
C THR A 158 -18.26 -10.32 2.22
N THR A 159 -19.48 -10.85 2.14
CA THR A 159 -20.17 -11.39 3.32
C THR A 159 -19.60 -12.74 3.72
N ALA A 160 -19.84 -13.15 4.97
CA ALA A 160 -19.42 -14.46 5.48
C ALA A 160 -20.10 -15.64 4.77
N ASP A 161 -21.20 -15.37 4.07
CA ASP A 161 -21.98 -16.32 3.27
C ASP A 161 -21.90 -16.03 1.77
N ASP A 162 -20.75 -15.53 1.31
CA ASP A 162 -20.36 -15.52 -0.11
C ASP A 162 -21.22 -14.64 -1.02
N MET A 163 -21.77 -13.54 -0.47
CA MET A 163 -22.28 -12.41 -1.25
C MET A 163 -21.20 -11.36 -1.43
N MET A 164 -21.23 -10.63 -2.54
CA MET A 164 -20.28 -9.56 -2.82
C MET A 164 -20.97 -8.33 -3.39
N LEU A 165 -20.63 -7.18 -2.79
CA LEU A 165 -20.82 -5.85 -3.34
C LEU A 165 -19.45 -5.35 -3.81
N ILE A 166 -19.34 -4.89 -5.05
CA ILE A 166 -18.13 -4.23 -5.56
C ILE A 166 -18.50 -2.98 -6.36
N TYR A 167 -17.67 -1.96 -6.25
CA TYR A 167 -17.76 -0.72 -6.98
C TYR A 167 -16.35 -0.25 -7.39
N PRO A 168 -16.14 0.13 -8.66
CA PRO A 168 -17.09 0.16 -9.78
C PRO A 168 -17.46 -1.25 -10.32
N TYR A 169 -18.22 -1.33 -11.41
CA TYR A 169 -18.80 -2.58 -11.92
C TYR A 169 -17.76 -3.55 -12.51
N VAL A 170 -17.97 -4.86 -12.30
CA VAL A 170 -17.19 -5.95 -12.90
C VAL A 170 -18.13 -6.88 -13.71
N PRO A 171 -17.90 -7.15 -15.00
CA PRO A 171 -18.74 -8.10 -15.74
C PRO A 171 -18.71 -9.51 -15.11
N ILE A 172 -19.82 -10.25 -15.21
CA ILE A 172 -19.94 -11.58 -14.58
C ILE A 172 -18.86 -12.54 -15.09
N GLU A 173 -18.48 -12.42 -16.36
CA GLU A 173 -17.45 -13.22 -17.01
C GLU A 173 -16.08 -13.03 -16.36
N GLN A 174 -15.82 -11.86 -15.77
CA GLN A 174 -14.60 -11.61 -14.99
C GLN A 174 -14.78 -12.05 -13.53
N ALA A 175 -15.97 -11.89 -12.96
CA ALA A 175 -16.25 -12.31 -11.59
C ALA A 175 -16.16 -13.84 -11.42
N VAL A 176 -16.59 -14.63 -12.42
CA VAL A 176 -16.52 -16.11 -12.39
C VAL A 176 -15.12 -16.66 -12.55
N ASN A 177 -14.22 -15.92 -13.19
CA ASN A 177 -12.83 -16.34 -13.40
C ASN A 177 -11.96 -16.18 -12.14
N ASN A 178 -12.50 -15.59 -11.09
CA ASN A 178 -11.83 -15.42 -9.81
C ASN A 178 -12.16 -16.59 -8.87
N ALA A 179 -11.17 -17.03 -8.07
CA ALA A 179 -11.43 -17.91 -6.94
C ALA A 179 -12.48 -17.29 -6.00
N PRO A 180 -13.23 -18.10 -5.21
CA PRO A 180 -14.25 -17.61 -4.30
C PRO A 180 -13.73 -16.42 -3.46
N PRO A 181 -14.48 -15.32 -3.31
CA PRO A 181 -13.97 -14.09 -2.71
C PRO A 181 -13.31 -14.28 -1.33
N ARG A 182 -13.81 -15.21 -0.52
CA ARG A 182 -13.28 -15.51 0.82
C ARG A 182 -11.90 -16.16 0.83
N GLN A 183 -11.46 -16.72 -0.30
CA GLN A 183 -10.15 -17.33 -0.47
C GLN A 183 -9.13 -16.34 -1.07
N GLN A 184 -9.58 -15.16 -1.48
CA GLN A 184 -8.73 -14.17 -2.13
C GLN A 184 -7.81 -13.48 -1.13
N VAL A 185 -6.68 -12.99 -1.64
CA VAL A 185 -5.66 -12.29 -0.84
C VAL A 185 -6.23 -11.08 -0.10
N TYR A 186 -7.17 -10.36 -0.71
CA TYR A 186 -7.84 -9.23 -0.05
C TYR A 186 -8.66 -9.68 1.16
N TYR A 187 -9.41 -10.78 1.07
CA TYR A 187 -10.29 -11.19 2.17
C TYR A 187 -9.46 -11.70 3.35
N THR A 188 -8.44 -12.48 3.04
CA THR A 188 -7.53 -13.08 4.03
C THR A 188 -6.55 -12.07 4.64
N ALA A 189 -6.36 -10.91 4.01
CA ALA A 189 -5.55 -9.83 4.56
C ALA A 189 -6.16 -9.16 5.81
N ALA A 190 -7.46 -9.29 6.05
CA ALA A 190 -8.11 -8.77 7.24
C ALA A 190 -7.48 -9.35 8.54
N ASP A 191 -7.21 -8.50 9.54
CA ASP A 191 -6.71 -8.98 10.83
C ASP A 191 -7.87 -9.49 11.68
N PHE A 192 -8.26 -10.75 11.44
CA PHE A 192 -9.34 -11.41 12.18
C PHE A 192 -9.01 -11.58 13.67
N ALA A 193 -7.74 -11.75 14.02
CA ALA A 193 -7.30 -11.97 15.40
C ALA A 193 -7.46 -10.71 16.26
N ARG A 194 -7.09 -9.55 15.72
CA ARG A 194 -7.25 -8.25 16.40
C ARG A 194 -8.56 -7.54 16.07
N ARG A 195 -9.38 -8.09 15.17
CA ARG A 195 -10.58 -7.46 14.60
C ARG A 195 -10.29 -6.05 14.08
N ALA A 196 -9.19 -5.94 13.34
CA ALA A 196 -8.64 -4.68 12.85
C ALA A 196 -8.44 -4.71 11.34
N VAL A 197 -8.14 -3.54 10.77
CA VAL A 197 -7.72 -3.45 9.37
C VAL A 197 -6.39 -4.18 9.22
N GLY A 198 -6.33 -5.10 8.27
CA GLY A 198 -5.07 -5.67 7.79
C GLY A 198 -4.85 -5.30 6.32
N TRP A 199 -3.63 -5.52 5.84
CA TRP A 199 -3.16 -5.05 4.55
C TRP A 199 -2.60 -6.21 3.73
N THR A 200 -2.87 -6.23 2.43
CA THR A 200 -2.18 -7.16 1.52
C THR A 200 -0.71 -6.76 1.37
N ALA A 201 0.12 -7.69 0.88
CA ALA A 201 1.33 -7.28 0.18
C ALA A 201 0.94 -6.50 -1.11
N PRO A 202 1.83 -5.65 -1.66
CA PRO A 202 1.62 -5.09 -3.00
C PRO A 202 1.41 -6.20 -4.02
N TYR A 203 0.44 -6.03 -4.91
CA TYR A 203 0.17 -6.94 -6.02
C TYR A 203 -0.13 -6.17 -7.30
N LEU A 204 0.02 -6.82 -8.45
CA LEU A 204 -0.29 -6.22 -9.74
C LEU A 204 -1.80 -6.30 -10.00
N ASP A 205 -2.42 -5.16 -10.32
CA ASP A 205 -3.82 -5.10 -10.70
C ASP A 205 -4.10 -5.87 -11.99
N LEU A 206 -5.20 -6.63 -12.00
CA LEU A 206 -5.59 -7.49 -13.11
C LEU A 206 -5.93 -6.73 -14.39
N VAL A 207 -6.23 -5.43 -14.27
CA VAL A 207 -6.68 -4.59 -15.38
C VAL A 207 -5.71 -3.47 -15.75
N GLY A 208 -4.48 -3.56 -15.25
CA GLY A 208 -3.37 -2.73 -15.72
C GLY A 208 -3.27 -1.35 -15.06
N ALA A 209 -3.94 -1.11 -13.94
CA ALA A 209 -3.76 0.14 -13.17
C ALA A 209 -2.39 0.23 -12.46
N GLY A 210 -1.58 -0.83 -12.55
CA GLY A 210 -0.26 -0.95 -11.94
C GLY A 210 -0.32 -1.68 -10.60
N MET A 211 0.65 -1.43 -9.72
CA MET A 211 0.62 -2.05 -8.39
C MET A 211 -0.43 -1.43 -7.49
N MET A 212 -1.08 -2.29 -6.72
CA MET A 212 -2.10 -1.95 -5.74
C MET A 212 -1.79 -2.55 -4.38
N ILE A 213 -2.47 -2.02 -3.37
CA ILE A 213 -2.57 -2.61 -2.04
C ILE A 213 -4.03 -2.53 -1.60
N THR A 214 -4.48 -3.54 -0.85
CA THR A 214 -5.81 -3.56 -0.23
C THR A 214 -5.72 -3.34 1.28
N ALA A 215 -6.56 -2.46 1.80
CA ALA A 215 -6.95 -2.43 3.21
C ALA A 215 -8.23 -3.26 3.42
N SER A 216 -8.22 -4.20 4.37
CA SER A 216 -9.37 -5.08 4.64
C SER A 216 -9.72 -5.13 6.12
N CYS A 217 -10.98 -4.87 6.45
CA CYS A 217 -11.49 -4.82 7.81
C CYS A 217 -12.55 -5.93 8.00
N PRO A 218 -12.36 -6.85 8.95
CA PRO A 218 -13.38 -7.84 9.27
C PRO A 218 -14.53 -7.17 10.04
N ILE A 219 -15.75 -7.61 9.77
CA ILE A 219 -16.98 -6.99 10.27
C ILE A 219 -17.68 -7.99 11.20
N TYR A 220 -17.95 -7.58 12.45
CA TYR A 220 -18.56 -8.43 13.46
C TYR A 220 -19.81 -7.82 14.08
N ALA A 221 -20.81 -8.65 14.38
CA ALA A 221 -21.89 -8.35 15.33
C ALA A 221 -21.76 -9.28 16.54
N GLY A 222 -21.30 -8.74 17.67
CA GLY A 222 -20.84 -9.58 18.79
C GLY A 222 -19.65 -10.43 18.35
N ASP A 223 -19.79 -11.76 18.45
CA ASP A 223 -18.80 -12.73 17.98
C ASP A 223 -19.08 -13.30 16.60
N ARG A 224 -20.20 -12.94 15.98
CA ARG A 224 -20.57 -13.41 14.64
C ARG A 224 -19.87 -12.57 13.57
N LEU A 225 -19.05 -13.22 12.75
CA LEU A 225 -18.50 -12.60 11.53
C LEU A 225 -19.63 -12.37 10.52
N LEU A 226 -19.75 -11.12 10.06
CA LEU A 226 -20.70 -10.73 9.01
C LEU A 226 -20.06 -10.73 7.63
N GLY A 227 -18.76 -10.41 7.56
CA GLY A 227 -18.03 -10.27 6.30
C GLY A 227 -16.74 -9.50 6.47
N VAL A 228 -16.19 -9.03 5.35
CA VAL A 228 -15.01 -8.16 5.27
C VAL A 228 -15.33 -7.01 4.32
N ALA A 229 -15.09 -5.78 4.77
CA ALA A 229 -15.05 -4.61 3.91
C ALA A 229 -13.60 -4.40 3.46
N SER A 230 -13.41 -4.02 2.21
CA SER A 230 -12.09 -3.86 1.61
C SER A 230 -12.04 -2.67 0.66
N ARG A 231 -10.86 -2.06 0.59
CA ARG A 231 -10.57 -0.96 -0.32
C ARG A 231 -9.20 -1.12 -0.95
N ASP A 232 -9.14 -0.99 -2.27
CA ASP A 232 -7.88 -0.93 -3.00
C ASP A 232 -7.49 0.50 -3.26
N ILE A 233 -6.19 0.76 -3.30
CA ILE A 233 -5.61 1.98 -3.84
C ILE A 233 -4.45 1.65 -4.76
N THR A 234 -4.32 2.41 -5.86
CA THR A 234 -3.12 2.34 -6.69
C THR A 234 -1.93 2.96 -5.96
N LEU A 235 -0.77 2.33 -6.08
CA LEU A 235 0.44 2.83 -5.44
C LEU A 235 1.11 3.94 -6.26
N LYS A 236 0.97 3.93 -7.59
CA LYS A 236 1.64 4.85 -8.53
C LYS A 236 1.31 6.32 -8.29
N GLU A 237 0.06 6.65 -7.97
CA GLU A 237 -0.35 8.03 -7.72
C GLU A 237 0.06 8.50 -6.33
N LEU A 238 -0.09 7.62 -5.34
CA LEU A 238 0.33 7.85 -3.97
C LEU A 238 1.82 8.16 -3.88
N SER A 239 2.65 7.27 -4.44
CA SER A 239 4.09 7.41 -4.48
C SER A 239 4.53 8.65 -5.25
N ARG A 240 4.05 8.86 -6.48
CA ARG A 240 4.44 10.03 -7.31
C ARG A 240 4.21 11.34 -6.58
N SER A 241 3.10 11.49 -5.87
CA SER A 241 2.76 12.72 -5.14
C SER A 241 3.73 13.06 -3.99
N VAL A 242 4.37 12.03 -3.42
CA VAL A 242 5.33 12.14 -2.32
C VAL A 242 6.75 12.20 -2.85
N LEU A 243 7.13 11.26 -3.71
CA LEU A 243 8.47 11.14 -4.28
C LEU A 243 8.86 12.37 -5.11
N ALA A 244 7.95 12.96 -5.88
CA ALA A 244 8.23 14.18 -6.65
C ALA A 244 8.47 15.43 -5.80
N ARG A 245 8.13 15.39 -4.49
CA ARG A 245 8.34 16.52 -3.56
C ARG A 245 9.54 16.33 -2.64
N LEU A 246 10.23 15.20 -2.77
CA LEU A 246 11.48 14.93 -2.08
C LEU A 246 12.64 15.58 -2.84
N ASP A 247 12.61 16.90 -2.94
CA ASP A 247 13.66 17.68 -3.58
C ASP A 247 14.74 18.01 -2.54
N TRP A 248 15.71 17.11 -2.40
CA TRP A 248 16.80 17.24 -1.43
C TRP A 248 18.16 17.48 -2.10
N SER A 249 18.39 16.88 -3.27
CA SER A 249 19.49 17.25 -4.18
C SER A 249 19.20 16.77 -5.61
N ASP A 250 19.79 17.44 -6.60
CA ASP A 250 19.64 17.11 -8.03
C ASP A 250 20.13 15.69 -8.39
N SER A 251 20.87 15.04 -7.49
CA SER A 251 21.39 13.68 -7.67
C SER A 251 20.76 12.64 -6.74
N ALA A 252 19.71 13.01 -6.03
CA ALA A 252 18.99 12.10 -5.14
C ALA A 252 17.95 11.29 -5.93
N SER A 253 17.93 9.98 -5.68
CA SER A 253 16.86 9.08 -6.11
C SER A 253 16.07 8.66 -4.87
N ALA A 254 14.74 8.62 -4.96
CA ALA A 254 13.88 8.15 -3.90
C ALA A 254 13.06 6.94 -4.36
N PHE A 255 12.82 5.98 -3.47
CA PHE A 255 12.04 4.79 -3.80
C PHE A 255 11.31 4.24 -2.57
N ILE A 256 10.34 3.37 -2.83
CA ILE A 256 9.53 2.70 -1.79
C ILE A 256 9.71 1.19 -1.95
N VAL A 257 9.97 0.51 -0.83
CA VAL A 257 10.02 -0.95 -0.77
C VAL A 257 9.18 -1.50 0.38
N ASP A 258 8.63 -2.69 0.20
CA ASP A 258 7.98 -3.40 1.31
C ASP A 258 9.01 -3.90 2.33
N ARG A 259 8.54 -4.50 3.43
CA ARG A 259 9.38 -5.09 4.49
C ARG A 259 10.31 -6.23 4.04
N ARG A 260 10.15 -6.73 2.82
CA ARG A 260 10.93 -7.81 2.20
C ARG A 260 11.84 -7.28 1.08
N GLY A 261 11.72 -6.02 0.71
CA GLY A 261 12.46 -5.40 -0.40
C GLY A 261 11.75 -5.48 -1.75
N LEU A 262 10.46 -5.83 -1.80
CA LEU A 262 9.67 -5.74 -3.03
C LEU A 262 9.61 -4.27 -3.47
N ALA A 263 9.98 -3.99 -4.71
CA ALA A 263 9.99 -2.65 -5.25
C ALA A 263 8.56 -2.17 -5.55
N ILE A 264 8.18 -1.02 -5.01
CA ILE A 264 6.83 -0.45 -5.13
C ILE A 264 6.81 0.74 -6.08
N ASP A 265 7.72 1.69 -5.91
CA ASP A 265 7.87 2.78 -6.89
C ASP A 265 9.22 3.47 -6.70
N ALA A 266 9.64 4.22 -7.71
CA ALA A 266 10.88 4.99 -7.71
C ALA A 266 10.72 6.32 -8.43
N SER A 267 11.44 7.34 -7.95
CA SER A 267 11.52 8.66 -8.60
C SER A 267 12.45 8.67 -9.80
N ASP A 268 13.42 7.75 -9.84
CA ASP A 268 14.34 7.59 -10.97
C ASP A 268 13.60 6.91 -12.14
N PRO A 269 13.57 7.51 -13.34
CA PRO A 269 12.83 6.96 -14.47
C PRO A 269 13.28 5.56 -14.91
N GLU A 270 14.56 5.21 -14.77
CA GLU A 270 15.02 3.88 -15.16
C GLU A 270 14.61 2.81 -14.16
N LEU A 271 14.61 3.15 -12.86
CA LEU A 271 14.11 2.26 -11.81
C LEU A 271 12.61 2.03 -11.94
N ALA A 272 11.84 3.09 -12.20
CA ALA A 272 10.40 3.01 -12.43
C ALA A 272 10.08 2.16 -13.68
N ALA A 273 10.84 2.36 -14.77
CA ALA A 273 10.71 1.56 -15.98
C ALA A 273 11.06 0.08 -15.75
N GLU A 274 12.03 -0.23 -14.89
CA GLU A 274 12.35 -1.61 -14.54
C GLU A 274 11.21 -2.28 -13.77
N ILE A 275 10.63 -1.60 -12.76
CA ILE A 275 9.46 -2.09 -12.02
C ILE A 275 8.34 -2.45 -13.00
N GLU A 276 7.98 -1.52 -13.89
CA GLU A 276 6.89 -1.69 -14.84
C GLU A 276 7.16 -2.84 -15.82
N ARG A 277 8.38 -2.90 -16.38
CA ARG A 277 8.79 -3.96 -17.31
C ARG A 277 8.73 -5.34 -16.66
N VAL A 278 9.39 -5.52 -15.52
CA VAL A 278 9.48 -6.82 -14.83
C VAL A 278 8.09 -7.28 -14.39
N ASN A 279 7.30 -6.41 -13.77
CA ASN A 279 5.98 -6.80 -13.30
C ASN A 279 5.03 -7.14 -14.45
N SER A 280 5.17 -6.48 -15.61
CA SER A 280 4.39 -6.77 -16.81
C SER A 280 4.78 -8.11 -17.45
N GLU A 281 6.09 -8.40 -17.54
CA GLU A 281 6.61 -9.67 -18.07
C GLU A 281 6.17 -10.87 -17.21
N GLU A 282 6.29 -10.74 -15.90
CA GLU A 282 5.93 -11.80 -14.94
C GLU A 282 4.44 -11.85 -14.60
N LYS A 283 3.67 -10.82 -14.98
CA LYS A 283 2.26 -10.63 -14.61
C LYS A 283 2.04 -10.72 -13.09
N ALA A 284 3.01 -10.24 -12.33
CA ALA A 284 3.05 -10.30 -10.87
C ALA A 284 3.90 -9.17 -10.31
N ALA A 285 3.76 -8.87 -9.01
CA ALA A 285 4.71 -7.99 -8.31
C ALA A 285 5.99 -8.80 -8.02
N ALA A 286 6.93 -8.78 -8.98
CA ALA A 286 8.06 -9.70 -9.03
C ALA A 286 9.41 -9.01 -8.83
N LEU A 287 9.52 -7.70 -9.02
CA LEU A 287 10.79 -6.99 -8.86
C LEU A 287 11.10 -6.68 -7.39
N PHE A 288 12.28 -7.11 -6.94
CA PHE A 288 12.80 -6.80 -5.61
C PHE A 288 14.12 -6.04 -5.74
N TYR A 289 14.27 -5.01 -4.92
CA TYR A 289 15.56 -4.36 -4.68
C TYR A 289 16.34 -5.17 -3.66
N ARG A 290 16.74 -6.37 -4.04
CA ARG A 290 17.45 -7.34 -3.20
C ARG A 290 18.53 -7.99 -4.02
N SER A 291 19.66 -8.29 -3.39
CA SER A 291 20.72 -9.05 -4.05
C SER A 291 20.23 -10.47 -4.36
N PRO A 292 20.77 -11.18 -5.37
CA PRO A 292 20.44 -12.59 -5.59
C PRO A 292 20.64 -13.46 -4.34
N ALA A 293 21.70 -13.17 -3.56
CA ALA A 293 21.95 -13.84 -2.28
C ALA A 293 20.90 -13.49 -1.21
N GLY A 294 20.40 -12.26 -1.20
CA GLY A 294 19.32 -11.82 -0.32
C GLY A 294 17.98 -12.47 -0.65
N LEU A 295 17.65 -12.59 -1.94
CA LEU A 295 16.45 -13.29 -2.40
C LEU A 295 16.49 -14.78 -2.09
N ALA A 296 17.64 -15.43 -2.31
CA ALA A 296 17.83 -16.84 -1.96
C ALA A 296 17.57 -17.10 -0.47
N LYS A 297 17.91 -16.14 0.41
CA LYS A 297 17.61 -16.22 1.86
C LYS A 297 16.15 -15.95 2.18
N ALA A 298 15.50 -15.05 1.45
CA ALA A 298 14.11 -14.67 1.68
C ALA A 298 13.10 -15.75 1.21
N SER A 299 13.52 -16.67 0.33
CA SER A 299 12.67 -17.76 -0.20
C SER A 299 11.38 -17.25 -0.85
N GLU A 300 11.47 -16.14 -1.59
CA GLU A 300 10.32 -15.53 -2.30
C GLU A 300 10.19 -16.14 -3.71
N PRO A 301 9.18 -16.99 -3.97
CA PRO A 301 9.03 -17.64 -5.28
C PRO A 301 8.69 -16.60 -6.35
N GLY A 302 9.35 -16.69 -7.51
CA GLY A 302 9.15 -15.75 -8.62
C GLY A 302 9.77 -14.36 -8.39
N ALA A 303 10.51 -14.15 -7.29
CA ALA A 303 11.20 -12.89 -7.05
C ALA A 303 12.41 -12.74 -7.98
N LEU A 304 12.50 -11.57 -8.61
CA LEU A 304 13.60 -11.17 -9.48
C LEU A 304 14.35 -10.00 -8.83
N ALA A 305 15.68 -10.10 -8.83
CA ALA A 305 16.55 -9.00 -8.38
C ALA A 305 16.58 -7.89 -9.44
N SER A 306 16.64 -6.64 -9.00
CA SER A 306 16.93 -5.53 -9.89
C SER A 306 18.29 -5.69 -10.56
N ARG A 307 18.39 -5.26 -11.82
CA ARG A 307 19.65 -5.19 -12.57
C ARG A 307 20.65 -4.21 -11.94
N PHE A 308 20.15 -3.23 -11.20
CA PHE A 308 20.96 -2.21 -10.55
C PHE A 308 21.56 -2.74 -9.24
N ALA A 309 22.83 -3.11 -9.26
CA ALA A 309 23.51 -3.66 -8.09
C ALA A 309 23.44 -2.70 -6.88
N TRP A 310 23.59 -1.41 -7.12
CA TRP A 310 23.63 -0.40 -6.05
C TRP A 310 22.31 -0.32 -5.25
N ILE A 311 21.14 -0.46 -5.90
CA ILE A 311 19.87 -0.34 -5.19
C ILE A 311 19.58 -1.59 -4.35
N ASN A 312 20.03 -2.75 -4.84
CA ASN A 312 20.00 -4.00 -4.09
C ASN A 312 20.84 -3.86 -2.81
N GLU A 313 22.08 -3.37 -2.91
CA GLU A 313 22.98 -3.18 -1.77
C GLU A 313 22.43 -2.17 -0.75
N VAL A 314 21.92 -1.02 -1.22
CA VAL A 314 21.28 -0.03 -0.36
C VAL A 314 20.11 -0.66 0.41
N THR A 315 19.25 -1.40 -0.28
CA THR A 315 18.07 -1.99 0.34
C THR A 315 18.43 -3.10 1.32
N GLU A 316 19.43 -3.94 1.05
CA GLU A 316 19.95 -4.90 2.05
C GLU A 316 20.42 -4.16 3.32
N GLY A 317 21.14 -3.06 3.18
CA GLY A 317 21.61 -2.26 4.31
C GLY A 317 20.46 -1.63 5.11
N VAL A 318 19.44 -1.08 4.43
CA VAL A 318 18.24 -0.53 5.07
C VAL A 318 17.49 -1.62 5.85
N LEU A 319 17.25 -2.78 5.23
CA LEU A 319 16.54 -3.90 5.88
C LEU A 319 17.33 -4.48 7.05
N ALA A 320 18.65 -4.64 6.91
CA ALA A 320 19.53 -5.11 7.98
C ALA A 320 19.53 -4.14 9.18
N ARG A 321 19.58 -2.83 8.92
CA ARG A 321 19.53 -1.81 9.97
C ARG A 321 18.18 -1.81 10.67
N ALA A 322 17.08 -1.88 9.92
CA ALA A 322 15.74 -1.92 10.48
C ALA A 322 15.49 -3.15 11.37
N ALA A 323 16.06 -4.30 11.01
CA ALA A 323 16.00 -5.52 11.82
C ALA A 323 16.74 -5.37 13.17
N GLN A 324 17.80 -4.57 13.24
CA GLN A 324 18.55 -4.33 14.48
C GLN A 324 17.85 -3.35 15.43
N THR A 325 17.10 -2.38 14.90
CA THR A 325 16.50 -1.30 15.71
C THR A 325 15.05 -1.57 16.11
N GLY A 326 14.44 -2.67 15.67
CA GLY A 326 13.06 -3.03 16.02
C GLY A 326 11.99 -2.20 15.29
N GLY A 327 12.31 -1.65 14.11
CA GLY A 327 11.48 -0.67 13.40
C GLY A 327 12.14 0.72 13.37
N VAL A 328 11.75 1.58 12.42
CA VAL A 328 12.49 2.81 12.09
C VAL A 328 11.59 4.05 12.06
N SER A 329 10.83 4.28 13.12
CA SER A 329 9.87 5.40 13.15
C SER A 329 10.54 6.78 13.23
N GLU A 330 11.80 6.87 13.71
CA GLU A 330 12.51 8.16 13.85
C GLU A 330 13.28 8.61 12.60
N GLY A 331 13.32 7.80 11.54
CA GLY A 331 14.16 8.02 10.37
C GLY A 331 15.63 7.69 10.62
N MET A 332 16.30 7.19 9.58
CA MET A 332 17.71 6.82 9.58
C MET A 332 18.48 7.67 8.61
N ALA A 333 19.75 7.90 8.94
CA ALA A 333 20.78 8.30 8.01
C ALA A 333 21.94 7.34 8.15
N MET A 334 22.49 6.90 7.02
CA MET A 334 23.61 5.98 6.95
C MET A 334 24.39 6.17 5.66
N GLU A 335 25.61 5.64 5.63
CA GLU A 335 26.40 5.52 4.41
C GLU A 335 26.48 4.04 4.04
N ILE A 336 26.09 3.69 2.80
CA ILE A 336 26.15 2.32 2.28
C ILE A 336 26.95 2.36 0.98
N ASN A 337 28.14 1.77 0.99
CA ASN A 337 29.01 1.68 -0.19
C ASN A 337 29.24 3.05 -0.88
N GLY A 338 29.48 4.09 -0.09
CA GLY A 338 29.68 5.47 -0.56
C GLY A 338 28.40 6.20 -0.97
N HIS A 339 27.23 5.58 -0.84
CA HIS A 339 25.94 6.24 -0.99
C HIS A 339 25.48 6.81 0.33
N LYS A 340 25.03 8.07 0.33
CA LYS A 340 24.33 8.63 1.48
C LYS A 340 22.87 8.22 1.41
N VAL A 341 22.39 7.53 2.43
CA VAL A 341 21.07 6.90 2.46
C VAL A 341 20.27 7.44 3.64
N LEU A 342 19.07 7.92 3.34
CA LEU A 342 18.04 8.18 4.35
C LEU A 342 16.92 7.17 4.19
N ALA A 343 16.34 6.71 5.29
CA ALA A 343 15.18 5.84 5.23
C ALA A 343 14.24 6.07 6.41
N ALA A 344 12.94 5.98 6.18
CA ALA A 344 11.92 6.02 7.24
C ALA A 344 10.85 4.97 7.00
N ARG A 345 10.32 4.45 8.09
CA ARG A 345 9.26 3.44 8.08
C ARG A 345 7.89 4.10 7.89
N ILE A 346 7.07 3.52 7.04
CA ILE A 346 5.63 3.82 6.93
C ILE A 346 4.93 2.94 7.97
N GLU A 347 4.34 3.54 9.00
CA GLU A 347 3.90 2.79 10.19
C GLU A 347 2.77 1.79 9.92
N SER A 348 1.79 2.17 9.09
CA SER A 348 0.61 1.35 8.78
C SER A 348 0.93 0.04 8.08
N THR A 349 2.01 -0.02 7.30
CA THR A 349 2.39 -1.19 6.48
C THR A 349 3.75 -1.78 6.84
N GLY A 350 4.58 -1.03 7.56
CA GLY A 350 5.97 -1.36 7.85
C GLY A 350 6.92 -1.27 6.66
N TRP A 351 6.48 -0.65 5.57
CA TRP A 351 7.29 -0.39 4.38
C TRP A 351 8.31 0.72 4.64
N TYR A 352 9.23 0.93 3.70
CA TYR A 352 10.26 1.96 3.81
C TYR A 352 10.21 2.91 2.63
N VAL A 353 10.25 4.21 2.93
CA VAL A 353 10.66 5.25 1.98
C VAL A 353 12.16 5.41 2.12
N VAL A 354 12.88 5.35 1.02
CA VAL A 354 14.34 5.44 0.98
C VAL A 354 14.75 6.57 0.03
N LEU A 355 15.66 7.43 0.47
CA LEU A 355 16.31 8.43 -0.36
C LEU A 355 17.79 8.09 -0.43
N VAL A 356 18.37 8.18 -1.63
CA VAL A 356 19.75 7.85 -1.89
C VAL A 356 20.38 8.96 -2.70
N GLU A 357 21.44 9.55 -2.17
CA GLU A 357 22.31 10.44 -2.91
C GLU A 357 23.53 9.65 -3.42
N ARG A 358 23.67 9.59 -4.75
CA ARG A 358 24.73 8.82 -5.41
C ARG A 358 26.03 9.64 -5.53
N PRO A 359 27.21 9.03 -5.27
CA PRO A 359 28.48 9.71 -5.50
C PRO A 359 28.65 10.04 -7.00
N ALA A 360 29.30 11.17 -7.29
CA ALA A 360 29.41 11.71 -8.65
C ALA A 360 30.03 10.75 -9.67
N SER A 361 30.86 9.80 -9.23
CA SER A 361 31.53 8.79 -10.06
C SER A 361 30.65 7.61 -10.49
N ASN A 362 29.53 7.33 -9.81
CA ASN A 362 28.67 6.15 -10.04
C ASN A 362 27.38 6.47 -10.79
N ARG A 363 27.31 7.62 -11.47
CA ARG A 363 26.07 8.09 -12.12
C ARG A 363 25.77 7.43 -13.48
N GLN A 364 26.67 6.60 -14.02
CA GLN A 364 26.58 6.04 -15.38
C GLN A 364 26.59 4.50 -15.45
N SER A 365 26.63 3.79 -14.33
CA SER A 365 26.65 2.32 -14.34
C SER A 365 25.27 1.75 -14.03
N PRO A 366 24.66 0.98 -14.94
CA PRO A 366 23.42 0.27 -14.70
C PRO A 366 23.56 -0.83 -13.64
#